data_AF-A0A355RN59-F1
#
_entry.id   AF-A0A355RN59-F1
#
_cell.length_a   1.000
_cell.length_b   1.000
_cell.length_c   1.000
_cell.angle_alpha   90.00
_cell.angle_beta   90.00
_cell.angle_gamma   90.00
#
_symmetry.space_group_name_H-M   'P 1'
#
loop_
_entity.id
_entity.type
_entity.pdbx_description
1 polymer ?
#
loop_
_entity_poly.entity_id
_entity_poly.type
_entity_poly.pdbx_seq_one_letter_code
_entity_poly.pdbx_strand_id
1 'polypeptide(L)'
;MSTRFLDSAFGAVAIIPPNTEAIVSCQRFGNKPRTVCGYYVSGKSESLLKFFDYFHGKCIIDLPLSISLCSDFLAVLIQNCSSFYIDGLRSLNCALDFLKNELKERKEQDLIFQCFVYLTETQKYLKINSDSGYFPFFKNLILGDLIEIIFKRIDSVYLVYLRPRINDLSIISSNSAFKKWLNENIRK
;
A
#
# COMPACT_ATOMS: atom_id res chain seq x y z
N MET A 1 4.45 12.10 -6.88
CA MET A 1 3.57 10.90 -6.93
C MET A 1 3.75 10.18 -8.27
N SER A 2 3.85 8.86 -8.30
CA SER A 2 3.98 8.15 -9.58
C SER A 2 3.33 6.77 -9.55
N THR A 3 2.21 6.63 -10.26
CA THR A 3 1.79 5.31 -10.78
C THR A 3 2.85 4.82 -11.74
N ARG A 4 3.35 3.60 -11.55
CA ARG A 4 4.42 3.00 -12.35
C ARG A 4 3.96 1.65 -12.89
N PHE A 5 4.26 1.37 -14.15
CA PHE A 5 4.08 0.05 -14.74
C PHE A 5 5.39 -0.69 -14.53
N LEU A 6 5.34 -1.87 -13.92
CA LEU A 6 6.53 -2.56 -13.43
C LEU A 6 7.15 -3.53 -14.45
N ASP A 7 6.32 -4.11 -15.31
CA ASP A 7 6.79 -4.94 -16.42
C ASP A 7 6.56 -4.24 -17.75
N SER A 8 7.56 -4.28 -18.62
CA SER A 8 7.50 -3.78 -20.00
C SER A 8 6.42 -4.46 -20.85
N ALA A 9 5.84 -5.56 -20.36
CA ALA A 9 4.73 -6.30 -20.94
C ALA A 9 3.54 -6.41 -19.96
N PHE A 10 3.03 -5.28 -19.45
CA PHE A 10 1.70 -5.12 -18.82
C PHE A 10 1.30 -6.07 -17.67
N GLY A 11 2.20 -6.90 -17.12
CA GLY A 11 1.85 -7.89 -16.09
C GLY A 11 1.54 -7.30 -14.72
N ALA A 12 2.05 -6.09 -14.42
CA ALA A 12 1.82 -5.44 -13.15
C ALA A 12 1.88 -3.91 -13.18
N VAL A 13 1.09 -3.29 -12.29
CA VAL A 13 1.08 -1.86 -11.98
C VAL A 13 1.38 -1.66 -10.50
N ALA A 14 2.29 -0.73 -10.20
CA ALA A 14 2.49 -0.19 -8.87
C ALA A 14 1.82 1.18 -8.73
N ILE A 15 1.04 1.34 -7.67
CA ILE A 15 0.57 2.62 -7.19
C ILE A 15 1.42 2.99 -5.97
N ILE A 16 2.00 4.19 -5.99
CA ILE A 16 2.68 4.77 -4.83
C ILE A 16 1.71 5.77 -4.19
N PRO A 17 1.08 5.42 -3.06
CA PRO A 17 0.24 6.36 -2.33
C PRO A 17 1.10 7.55 -1.87
N PRO A 18 0.65 8.81 -2.02
CA PRO A 18 1.36 9.90 -1.38
C PRO A 18 1.26 9.76 0.14
N ASN A 19 2.19 10.40 0.83
CA ASN A 19 2.18 10.48 2.29
C ASN A 19 0.88 11.05 2.87
N THR A 20 0.11 11.85 2.11
CA THR A 20 -1.22 12.34 2.53
C THR A 20 -2.31 11.28 2.56
N GLU A 21 -2.10 10.12 1.93
CA GLU A 21 -2.98 8.94 1.99
C GLU A 21 -2.53 7.91 3.02
N ALA A 22 -1.35 8.10 3.63
CA ALA A 22 -0.95 7.25 4.75
C ALA A 22 -1.97 7.41 5.88
N ILE A 23 -2.03 6.44 6.80
CA ILE A 23 -2.74 6.61 8.09
C ILE A 23 -2.39 8.01 8.62
N VAL A 24 -3.38 8.81 9.04
CA VAL A 24 -3.22 10.22 9.47
C VAL A 24 -2.02 10.41 10.40
N SER A 25 -1.80 9.44 11.27
CA SER A 25 -0.75 9.40 12.27
C SER A 25 0.62 8.90 11.78
N CYS A 26 0.68 8.35 10.57
CA CYS A 26 1.89 8.09 9.79
C CYS A 26 2.25 9.25 8.85
N GLN A 27 1.46 10.33 8.80
CA GLN A 27 1.72 11.45 7.89
C GLN A 27 2.78 12.38 8.46
N ARG A 28 3.93 12.46 7.80
CA ARG A 28 5.06 13.35 8.17
C ARG A 28 4.72 14.85 8.30
N PHE A 29 3.75 15.37 7.54
CA PHE A 29 3.38 16.80 7.48
C PHE A 29 1.86 17.03 7.41
N GLY A 30 1.08 16.01 7.74
CA GLY A 30 -0.37 15.99 7.56
C GLY A 30 -1.12 16.52 8.77
N ASN A 31 -1.24 17.85 8.90
CA ASN A 31 -2.02 18.46 10.00
C ASN A 31 -3.50 18.66 9.64
N LYS A 32 -3.95 18.16 8.48
CA LYS A 32 -5.33 18.29 8.03
C LYS A 32 -5.99 16.92 8.08
N PRO A 33 -7.05 16.74 8.89
CA PRO A 33 -7.87 15.53 8.79
C PRO A 33 -8.47 15.51 7.39
N ARG A 34 -7.98 14.59 6.56
CA ARG A 34 -8.54 14.35 5.24
C ARG A 34 -8.76 12.86 5.12
N THR A 35 -10.00 12.46 4.95
CA THR A 35 -10.33 11.14 4.45
C THR A 35 -10.15 11.21 2.95
N VAL A 36 -8.93 10.98 2.48
CA VAL A 36 -8.75 10.86 1.05
C VAL A 36 -9.11 9.42 0.67
N CYS A 37 -10.13 9.33 -0.17
CA CYS A 37 -10.78 8.06 -0.50
C CYS A 37 -10.23 7.44 -1.79
N GLY A 38 -9.05 7.87 -2.28
CA GLY A 38 -8.52 7.42 -3.56
C GLY A 38 -7.10 7.88 -3.87
N TYR A 39 -6.39 7.07 -4.64
CA TYR A 39 -4.98 7.22 -4.97
C TYR A 39 -4.81 7.96 -6.29
N TYR A 40 -4.10 9.08 -6.29
CA TYR A 40 -3.93 9.92 -7.48
C TYR A 40 -3.11 9.21 -8.57
N VAL A 41 -3.64 9.13 -9.80
CA VAL A 41 -3.07 8.32 -10.88
C VAL A 41 -2.17 9.09 -11.86
N SER A 42 -1.87 10.36 -11.57
CA SER A 42 -0.84 11.16 -12.26
C SER A 42 -0.93 11.14 -13.80
N GLY A 43 -2.13 11.34 -14.34
CA GLY A 43 -2.38 11.38 -15.79
C GLY A 43 -2.34 10.01 -16.49
N LYS A 44 -2.22 8.90 -15.74
CA LYS A 44 -2.19 7.53 -16.29
C LYS A 44 -3.56 6.84 -16.32
N SER A 45 -4.64 7.62 -16.30
CA SER A 45 -6.01 7.11 -16.21
C SER A 45 -6.35 6.16 -17.36
N GLU A 46 -6.01 6.54 -18.60
CA GLU A 46 -6.24 5.70 -19.78
C GLU A 46 -5.41 4.40 -19.75
N SER A 47 -4.16 4.47 -19.31
CA SER A 47 -3.31 3.28 -19.16
C SER A 47 -3.85 2.33 -18.09
N LEU A 48 -4.41 2.86 -16.99
CA LEU A 48 -5.06 2.05 -15.97
C LEU A 48 -6.36 1.43 -16.48
N LEU A 49 -7.19 2.19 -17.21
CA LEU A 49 -8.39 1.65 -17.84
C LEU A 49 -8.05 0.47 -18.74
N LYS A 50 -7.03 0.60 -19.60
CA LYS A 50 -6.55 -0.50 -20.45
C LYS A 50 -5.99 -1.67 -19.63
N PHE A 51 -5.20 -1.39 -18.60
CA PHE A 51 -4.63 -2.42 -17.74
C PHE A 51 -5.71 -3.25 -17.05
N PHE A 52 -6.73 -2.59 -16.49
CA PHE A 52 -7.84 -3.22 -15.78
C PHE A 52 -8.93 -3.78 -16.70
N ASP A 53 -8.73 -3.75 -18.02
CA ASP A 53 -9.74 -4.11 -19.01
C ASP A 53 -11.08 -3.42 -18.73
N TYR A 54 -11.00 -2.08 -18.57
CA TYR A 54 -12.11 -1.21 -18.16
C TYR A 54 -12.79 -1.62 -16.85
N PHE A 55 -12.04 -2.25 -15.94
CA PHE A 55 -12.51 -2.78 -14.65
C PHE A 55 -13.51 -3.94 -14.76
N HIS A 56 -13.51 -4.67 -15.88
CA HIS A 56 -14.36 -5.87 -16.05
C HIS A 56 -13.83 -7.10 -15.31
N GLY A 57 -12.55 -7.13 -14.93
CA GLY A 57 -11.94 -8.27 -14.23
C GLY A 57 -12.12 -8.24 -12.70
N LYS A 58 -11.95 -9.40 -12.09
CA LYS A 58 -12.07 -9.56 -10.62
C LYS A 58 -10.79 -9.09 -9.94
N CYS A 59 -10.91 -8.22 -8.93
CA CYS A 59 -9.77 -7.81 -8.11
C CYS A 59 -9.80 -8.56 -6.76
N ILE A 60 -8.67 -9.13 -6.36
CA ILE A 60 -8.54 -9.91 -5.12
C ILE A 60 -7.37 -9.36 -4.33
N ILE A 61 -7.59 -8.96 -3.08
CA ILE A 61 -6.53 -8.61 -2.15
C ILE A 61 -5.97 -9.88 -1.53
N ASP A 62 -4.64 -10.00 -1.56
CA ASP A 62 -3.87 -11.04 -0.88
C ASP A 62 -3.09 -10.39 0.27
N LEU A 63 -3.76 -10.36 1.42
CA LEU A 63 -3.21 -9.81 2.64
C LEU A 63 -2.09 -10.70 3.23
N PRO A 64 -2.15 -12.05 3.20
CA PRO A 64 -1.04 -12.91 3.59
C PRO A 64 0.27 -12.59 2.85
N LEU A 65 0.21 -12.46 1.52
CA LEU A 65 1.37 -12.08 0.70
C LEU A 65 1.87 -10.68 1.06
N SER A 66 0.96 -9.74 1.30
CA SER A 66 1.32 -8.39 1.73
C SER A 66 2.11 -8.40 3.04
N ILE A 67 1.70 -9.23 4.00
CA ILE A 67 2.37 -9.36 5.30
C ILE A 67 3.74 -10.01 5.13
N SER A 68 3.84 -11.11 4.36
CA SER A 68 5.11 -11.82 4.17
C SER A 68 6.16 -10.95 3.49
N LEU A 69 5.76 -10.11 2.53
CA LEU A 69 6.66 -9.17 1.86
C LEU A 69 7.04 -7.96 2.71
N CYS A 70 6.17 -7.53 3.63
CA CYS A 70 6.39 -6.32 4.43
C CYS A 70 6.94 -6.60 5.83
N SER A 71 6.91 -7.85 6.34
CA SER A 71 7.15 -8.15 7.76
C SER A 71 8.47 -7.60 8.27
N ASP A 72 9.55 -7.88 7.55
CA ASP A 72 10.91 -7.56 7.98
C ASP A 72 11.16 -6.06 7.86
N PHE A 73 10.68 -5.46 6.76
CA PHE A 73 10.71 -4.03 6.55
C PHE A 73 9.99 -3.27 7.68
N LEU A 74 8.77 -3.69 8.01
CA LEU A 74 7.97 -3.06 9.06
C LEU A 74 8.63 -3.22 10.42
N ALA A 75 9.16 -4.41 10.74
CA ALA A 75 9.87 -4.66 12.00
C ALA A 75 11.08 -3.73 12.18
N VAL A 76 11.92 -3.60 11.15
CA VAL A 76 13.11 -2.73 11.19
C VAL A 76 12.70 -1.25 11.26
N LEU A 77 11.65 -0.84 10.54
CA LEU A 77 11.10 0.52 10.58
C LEU A 77 10.60 0.87 11.98
N ILE A 78 9.82 -0.02 12.60
CA ILE A 78 9.29 0.15 13.98
C ILE A 78 10.45 0.30 14.97
N GLN A 79 11.48 -0.54 14.86
CA GLN A 79 12.59 -0.56 15.81
C GLN A 79 13.47 0.69 15.71
N ASN A 80 13.77 1.17 14.51
CA ASN A 80 14.84 2.15 14.28
C ASN A 80 14.32 3.56 13.90
N CYS A 81 13.10 3.63 13.38
CA CYS A 81 12.55 4.81 12.72
C CYS A 81 11.18 5.21 13.27
N SER A 82 10.81 4.70 14.46
CA SER A 82 9.52 4.98 15.08
C SER A 82 9.26 6.45 15.37
N SER A 83 10.32 7.21 15.63
CA SER A 83 10.26 8.67 15.81
C SER A 83 9.76 9.43 14.57
N PHE A 84 9.78 8.83 13.38
CA PHE A 84 9.24 9.44 12.16
C PHE A 84 7.74 9.15 11.93
N TYR A 85 7.17 8.19 12.67
CA TYR A 85 5.80 7.67 12.48
C TYR A 85 5.05 7.46 13.81
N ILE A 86 5.35 8.29 14.83
CA ILE A 86 5.06 8.07 16.25
C ILE A 86 3.61 7.65 16.53
N ASP A 87 2.62 8.35 15.97
CA ASP A 87 1.21 8.11 16.31
C ASP A 87 0.60 6.93 15.53
N GLY A 88 1.18 6.56 14.38
CA GLY A 88 0.61 5.55 13.47
C GLY A 88 1.16 4.14 13.67
N LEU A 89 2.31 4.04 14.34
CA LEU A 89 2.89 2.74 14.68
C LEU A 89 2.03 1.93 15.65
N ARG A 90 1.25 2.57 16.53
CA ARG A 90 0.38 1.82 17.44
C ARG A 90 -0.72 1.06 16.70
N SER A 91 -1.46 1.75 15.83
CA SER A 91 -2.51 1.14 15.01
C SER A 91 -1.95 0.11 14.03
N LEU A 92 -0.76 0.38 13.47
CA LEU A 92 -0.03 -0.58 12.64
C LEU A 92 0.38 -1.82 13.42
N ASN A 93 0.95 -1.68 14.62
CA ASN A 93 1.36 -2.80 15.47
C ASN A 93 0.16 -3.67 15.84
N CYS A 94 -0.95 -3.07 16.29
CA CYS A 94 -2.17 -3.81 16.59
C CYS A 94 -2.71 -4.55 15.36
N ALA A 95 -2.66 -3.93 14.17
CA ALA A 95 -3.06 -4.58 12.93
C ALA A 95 -2.13 -5.76 12.56
N LEU A 96 -0.81 -5.59 12.69
CA LEU A 96 0.17 -6.63 12.42
C LEU A 96 0.05 -7.80 13.38
N ASP A 97 -0.13 -7.55 14.67
CA ASP A 97 -0.29 -8.60 15.69
C ASP A 97 -1.56 -9.40 15.44
N PHE A 98 -2.69 -8.72 15.17
CA PHE A 98 -3.94 -9.37 14.81
C PHE A 98 -3.78 -10.26 13.57
N LEU A 99 -3.24 -9.72 12.48
CA LEU A 99 -3.06 -10.46 11.23
C LEU A 99 -2.08 -11.64 11.37
N LYS A 100 -0.99 -11.47 12.13
CA LYS A 100 -0.04 -12.56 12.42
C LYS A 100 -0.70 -13.68 13.23
N ASN A 101 -1.62 -13.35 14.13
CA ASN A 101 -2.36 -14.35 14.89
C ASN A 101 -3.37 -15.08 13.99
N GLU A 102 -4.14 -14.37 13.17
CA GLU A 102 -5.08 -14.97 12.20
C GLU A 102 -4.36 -15.94 11.24
N LEU A 103 -3.17 -15.59 10.76
CA LEU A 103 -2.34 -16.47 9.92
C LEU A 103 -1.88 -17.74 10.64
N LYS A 104 -1.55 -17.66 11.94
CA LYS A 104 -1.15 -18.83 12.74
C LYS A 104 -2.32 -19.78 13.01
N GLU A 105 -3.53 -19.24 13.15
CA GLU A 105 -4.75 -19.99 13.47
C GLU A 105 -5.40 -20.69 12.26
N ARG A 106 -4.76 -20.66 11.08
CA ARG A 106 -5.15 -21.32 9.81
C ARG A 106 -6.29 -20.65 9.01
N LYS A 107 -6.59 -19.38 9.24
CA LYS A 107 -7.64 -18.63 8.50
C LYS A 107 -7.10 -17.84 7.30
N GLU A 108 -6.07 -18.35 6.64
CA GLU A 108 -5.41 -17.64 5.52
C GLU A 108 -6.39 -17.28 4.39
N GLN A 109 -7.37 -18.14 4.13
CA GLN A 109 -8.40 -17.91 3.10
C GLN A 109 -9.27 -16.69 3.40
N ASP A 110 -9.56 -16.40 4.66
CA ASP A 110 -10.38 -15.25 5.06
C ASP A 110 -9.64 -13.91 4.83
N LEU A 111 -8.31 -13.97 4.78
CA LEU A 111 -7.43 -12.85 4.52
C LEU A 111 -7.20 -12.62 3.00
N ILE A 112 -7.76 -13.49 2.15
CA ILE A 112 -7.79 -13.34 0.70
C ILE A 112 -9.23 -12.99 0.30
N PHE A 113 -9.46 -11.75 -0.12
CA PHE A 113 -10.82 -11.26 -0.31
C PHE A 113 -10.98 -10.38 -1.54
N GLN A 114 -12.19 -10.36 -2.09
CA GLN A 114 -12.51 -9.54 -3.26
C GLN A 114 -12.50 -8.04 -2.89
N CYS A 115 -12.04 -7.23 -3.82
CA CYS A 115 -12.15 -5.79 -3.76
C CYS A 115 -12.73 -5.22 -5.06
N PHE A 116 -13.24 -4.00 -4.95
CA PHE A 116 -13.72 -3.19 -6.05
C PHE A 116 -12.70 -2.11 -6.34
N VAL A 117 -12.30 -2.00 -7.59
CA VAL A 117 -11.32 -1.01 -8.04
C VAL A 117 -11.96 -0.19 -9.14
N TYR A 118 -11.90 1.13 -9.02
CA TYR A 118 -12.50 2.02 -10.02
C TYR A 118 -11.82 3.39 -10.02
N LEU A 119 -11.86 4.08 -11.16
CA LEU A 119 -11.52 5.49 -11.20
C LEU A 119 -12.72 6.34 -10.76
N THR A 120 -12.48 7.43 -10.05
CA THR A 120 -13.50 8.47 -9.82
C THR A 120 -14.01 9.06 -11.13
N GLU A 121 -15.15 9.74 -11.12
CA GLU A 121 -15.71 10.44 -12.30
C GLU A 121 -14.70 11.40 -12.95
N THR A 122 -13.91 12.13 -12.15
CA THR A 122 -12.86 13.01 -12.65
C THR A 122 -11.67 12.28 -13.30
N GLN A 123 -11.64 10.95 -13.20
CA GLN A 123 -10.56 10.05 -13.58
C GLN A 123 -9.19 10.34 -12.95
N LYS A 124 -9.12 11.23 -11.96
CA LYS A 124 -7.87 11.63 -11.30
C LYS A 124 -7.43 10.66 -10.21
N TYR A 125 -8.35 9.90 -9.63
CA TYR A 125 -8.10 9.04 -8.48
C TYR A 125 -8.59 7.62 -8.71
N LEU A 126 -7.78 6.64 -8.34
CA LEU A 126 -8.12 5.22 -8.25
C LEU A 126 -8.62 4.92 -6.84
N LYS A 127 -9.82 4.38 -6.71
CA LYS A 127 -10.37 3.92 -5.44
C LYS A 127 -10.26 2.41 -5.36
N ILE A 128 -9.95 1.92 -4.18
CA ILE A 128 -10.04 0.51 -3.81
C ILE A 128 -11.03 0.43 -2.66
N ASN A 129 -12.02 -0.46 -2.76
CA ASN A 129 -12.97 -0.72 -1.70
C ASN A 129 -13.21 -2.21 -1.50
N SER A 130 -13.71 -2.62 -0.34
CA SER A 130 -14.11 -4.00 -0.09
C SER A 130 -15.08 -4.04 1.09
N ASP A 131 -16.00 -5.00 1.06
CA ASP A 131 -16.93 -5.28 2.15
C ASP A 131 -16.32 -6.23 3.20
N SER A 132 -15.09 -6.70 2.98
CA SER A 132 -14.38 -7.56 3.93
C SER A 132 -14.07 -6.81 5.23
N GLY A 133 -14.32 -7.46 6.37
CA GLY A 133 -13.91 -6.99 7.69
C GLY A 133 -12.39 -6.82 7.85
N TYR A 134 -11.59 -7.45 6.98
CA TYR A 134 -10.12 -7.32 6.97
C TYR A 134 -9.61 -6.12 6.17
N PHE A 135 -10.46 -5.46 5.39
CA PHE A 135 -10.06 -4.35 4.54
C PHE A 135 -9.49 -3.13 5.31
N PRO A 136 -9.99 -2.76 6.51
CA PRO A 136 -9.34 -1.73 7.32
C PRO A 136 -7.89 -2.07 7.69
N PHE A 137 -7.58 -3.36 7.93
CA PHE A 137 -6.23 -3.80 8.24
C PHE A 137 -5.31 -3.69 7.02
N PHE A 138 -5.80 -4.06 5.83
CA PHE A 138 -5.09 -3.81 4.57
C PHE A 138 -4.76 -2.32 4.40
N LYS A 139 -5.72 -1.41 4.65
CA LYS A 139 -5.46 0.04 4.59
C LYS A 139 -4.43 0.51 5.61
N ASN A 140 -4.43 -0.07 6.80
CA ASN A 140 -3.46 0.29 7.84
C ASN A 140 -2.02 -0.08 7.49
N LEU A 141 -1.81 -1.05 6.59
CA LEU A 141 -0.47 -1.38 6.10
C LEU A 141 0.04 -0.39 5.04
N ILE A 142 -0.80 0.52 4.54
CA ILE A 142 -0.43 1.52 3.54
C ILE A 142 0.25 2.72 4.23
N LEU A 143 1.57 2.65 4.36
CA LEU A 143 2.39 3.70 4.98
C LEU A 143 2.86 4.75 3.96
N GLY A 144 1.93 5.25 3.15
CA GLY A 144 2.21 6.29 2.17
C GLY A 144 3.27 5.88 1.15
N ASP A 145 4.33 6.68 1.03
CA ASP A 145 5.37 6.51 0.01
C ASP A 145 6.41 5.44 0.33
N LEU A 146 6.29 4.77 1.48
CA LEU A 146 7.13 3.63 1.88
C LEU A 146 6.62 2.29 1.35
N ILE A 147 5.31 2.17 1.11
CA ILE A 147 4.64 0.94 0.71
C ILE A 147 3.96 1.16 -0.63
N GLU A 148 4.14 0.23 -1.55
CA GLU A 148 3.49 0.26 -2.85
C GLU A 148 2.29 -0.69 -2.86
N ILE A 149 1.23 -0.29 -3.53
CA ILE A 149 0.11 -1.18 -3.87
C ILE A 149 0.40 -1.76 -5.26
N ILE A 150 0.51 -3.07 -5.33
CA ILE A 150 0.78 -3.80 -6.57
C ILE A 150 -0.51 -4.43 -7.05
N PHE A 151 -0.82 -4.19 -8.32
CA PHE A 151 -1.81 -4.93 -9.08
C PHE A 151 -1.10 -5.81 -10.08
N LYS A 152 -1.21 -7.13 -9.94
CA LYS A 152 -0.65 -8.10 -10.87
C LYS A 152 -1.78 -8.80 -11.61
N ARG A 153 -1.74 -8.78 -12.93
CA ARG A 153 -2.74 -9.46 -13.78
C ARG A 153 -2.38 -10.94 -13.91
N ILE A 154 -3.35 -11.79 -13.62
CA ILE A 154 -3.30 -13.25 -13.81
C ILE A 154 -4.58 -13.59 -14.58
N ASP A 155 -4.46 -13.74 -15.90
CA ASP A 155 -5.58 -13.88 -16.82
C ASP A 155 -6.62 -12.73 -16.72
N SER A 156 -7.82 -13.03 -16.22
CA SER A 156 -8.92 -12.09 -15.97
C SER A 156 -9.03 -11.62 -14.52
N VAL A 157 -8.09 -12.03 -13.67
CA VAL A 157 -8.03 -11.70 -12.25
C VAL A 157 -6.86 -10.75 -11.99
N TYR A 158 -7.08 -9.74 -11.16
CA TYR A 158 -6.07 -8.82 -10.67
C TYR A 158 -5.78 -9.14 -9.21
N LEU A 159 -4.60 -9.68 -8.95
CA LEU A 159 -4.10 -9.88 -7.60
C LEU A 159 -3.57 -8.55 -7.06
N VAL A 160 -4.02 -8.16 -5.88
CA VAL A 160 -3.67 -6.91 -5.21
C VAL A 160 -2.89 -7.23 -3.95
N TYR A 161 -1.67 -6.74 -3.83
CA TYR A 161 -0.85 -6.95 -2.64
C TYR A 161 0.06 -5.75 -2.38
N LEU A 162 0.57 -5.66 -1.16
CA LEU A 162 1.50 -4.61 -0.73
C LEU A 162 2.93 -5.12 -0.74
N ARG A 163 3.87 -4.22 -0.99
CA ARG A 163 5.29 -4.48 -0.79
C ARG A 163 6.04 -3.22 -0.36
N PRO A 164 7.20 -3.34 0.28
CA PRO A 164 8.09 -2.22 0.49
C PRO A 164 8.51 -1.59 -0.83
N ARG A 165 8.55 -0.26 -0.89
CA ARG A 165 9.16 0.48 -2.00
C ARG A 165 10.69 0.43 -1.91
N ILE A 166 11.21 0.33 -0.69
CA ILE A 166 12.64 0.22 -0.39
C ILE A 166 12.93 -1.23 -0.05
N ASN A 167 13.68 -1.92 -0.91
CA ASN A 167 14.11 -3.30 -0.64
C ASN A 167 15.38 -3.39 0.20
N ASP A 168 16.12 -2.29 0.33
CA ASP A 168 17.37 -2.25 1.10
C ASP A 168 17.09 -1.88 2.56
N LEU A 169 17.07 -2.91 3.42
CA LEU A 169 16.89 -2.76 4.86
C LEU A 169 17.99 -1.91 5.51
N SER A 170 19.18 -1.77 4.88
CA SER A 170 20.27 -0.96 5.42
C SER A 170 19.93 0.54 5.46
N ILE A 171 19.04 0.99 4.58
CA ILE A 171 18.57 2.38 4.54
C ILE A 171 17.69 2.67 5.77
N ILE A 172 16.87 1.70 6.19
CA ILE A 172 15.93 1.86 7.31
C ILE A 172 16.50 1.43 8.66
N SER A 173 17.64 0.72 8.67
CA SER A 173 18.33 0.33 9.91
C SER A 173 19.11 1.48 10.56
N SER A 174 19.34 2.57 9.83
CA SER A 174 19.97 3.79 10.35
C SER A 174 19.01 4.97 10.26
N ASN A 175 18.67 5.57 11.41
CA ASN A 175 17.82 6.75 11.49
C ASN A 175 18.34 7.89 10.58
N SER A 176 19.66 8.08 10.51
CA SER A 176 20.30 9.09 9.68
C SER A 176 20.22 8.79 8.17
N ALA A 177 20.44 7.54 7.77
CA ALA A 177 20.34 7.10 6.37
C ALA A 177 18.88 7.17 5.90
N PHE A 178 17.95 6.74 6.76
CA PHE A 178 16.53 6.82 6.49
C PHE A 178 16.06 8.27 6.35
N LYS A 179 16.49 9.16 7.26
CA LYS A 179 16.21 10.60 7.17
C LYS A 179 16.74 11.21 5.88
N LYS A 180 17.94 10.80 5.44
CA LYS A 180 18.53 11.25 4.16
C LYS A 180 17.69 10.76 2.97
N TRP A 181 17.39 9.46 2.92
CA TRP A 181 16.54 8.88 1.87
C TRP A 181 15.17 9.57 1.79
N LEU A 182 14.54 9.80 2.95
CA LEU A 182 13.27 10.54 3.05
C LEU A 182 13.40 11.94 2.43
N ASN A 183 14.49 12.67 2.67
CA ASN A 183 14.64 14.01 2.11
C ASN A 183 14.85 14.01 0.58
N GLU A 184 15.57 13.02 0.06
CA GLU A 184 15.88 12.88 -1.37
C GLU A 184 14.69 12.40 -2.21
N ASN A 185 13.82 11.57 -1.63
CA ASN A 185 12.73 10.93 -2.36
C ASN A 185 11.35 11.60 -2.17
N ILE A 186 11.25 12.59 -1.26
CA ILE A 186 9.99 13.29 -0.93
C ILE A 186 9.94 14.71 -1.52
N ARG A 187 11.09 15.36 -1.79
CA ARG A 187 11.12 16.67 -2.49
C ARG A 187 11.01 16.49 -4.01
N LYS A 188 9.89 15.97 -4.52
CA LYS A 188 9.47 16.07 -5.93
C LYS A 188 7.94 16.09 -6.06
#